data_AF-A0A557RMQ7-F1
#
_entry.id   AF-A0A557RMQ7-F1
#
_cell.length_a   1.000
_cell.length_b   1.000
_cell.length_c   1.000
_cell.angle_alpha   90.00
_cell.angle_beta   90.00
_cell.angle_gamma   90.00
#
_symmetry.space_group_name_H-M   'P 1'
#
loop_
_entity.id
_entity.type
_entity.pdbx_description
1 polymer ?
#
loop_
_entity_poly.entity_id
_entity_poly.type
_entity_poly.pdbx_seq_one_letter_code
_entity_poly.pdbx_strand_id
1 'polypeptide(L)'
;MNLAAYRLISRALSPAYRVYLWRLGRKNTAFKNGREQRWGRFGSHPPKAGAIWVHAASVGEVRAAQSLIDRLVSDGRSLYITTNTPTGLETLARRYRGTVEYGYAPVDVPGAVERFVDTLSPAAAVFIELEIWPNRLDTLARRSVPVALINARLSAASLKRYQRLGALIKQSLRGLTCLCAQTEEDAQRFSELVGRDGPDNVPVPKRHIHITGNLKFDQPVDARQAEAGTRLRAFIGGERPVWVAASIRQGESELIRQAHQMVLEAFPDALLIAVPRHPERFQWPADGAGGSEEVWDRHVVSASDLNDSIALDRSTRVLLGDTMGEMPRYLSAGDLAFVGGSLVPVGGHNPLEPAALGKPILMGPFVTNCQQIDSLLGRCAGRIRVETAADLAQSVMVLLRDRHFLEQTGRNARTLIEAHRGASERTLDILERCVLPPLRTPRADH
;
A
#
# COMPACT_ATOMS: atom_id res chain seq x y z
N MET A 1 -14.02 6.97 29.06
CA MET A 1 -12.59 7.10 29.42
C MET A 1 -12.08 8.44 28.92
N ASN A 2 -11.30 9.18 29.71
CA ASN A 2 -10.64 10.42 29.28
C ASN A 2 -9.13 10.20 29.12
N LEU A 3 -8.41 11.22 28.63
CA LEU A 3 -6.97 11.15 28.37
C LEU A 3 -6.14 10.86 29.63
N ALA A 4 -6.52 11.41 30.79
CA ALA A 4 -5.84 11.14 32.06
C ALA A 4 -5.94 9.66 32.47
N ALA A 5 -7.13 9.06 32.36
CA ALA A 5 -7.32 7.64 32.61
C ALA A 5 -6.52 6.77 31.62
N TYR A 6 -6.53 7.11 30.33
CA TYR A 6 -5.74 6.42 29.32
C TYR A 6 -4.23 6.46 29.63
N ARG A 7 -3.71 7.62 30.07
CA ARG A 7 -2.33 7.80 30.52
C ARG A 7 -1.95 6.90 31.68
N LEU A 8 -2.81 6.84 32.70
CA LEU A 8 -2.58 5.98 33.87
C LEU A 8 -2.57 4.50 33.47
N ILE A 9 -3.55 4.07 32.67
CA ILE A 9 -3.67 2.68 32.20
C ILE A 9 -2.47 2.30 31.33
N SER A 10 -2.11 3.12 30.34
CA SER A 10 -0.95 2.86 29.46
C SER A 10 0.37 2.83 30.23
N ARG A 11 0.53 3.67 31.27
CA ARG A 11 1.69 3.62 32.17
C ARG A 11 1.72 2.33 32.99
N ALA A 12 0.58 1.92 33.56
CA ALA A 12 0.46 0.69 34.34
C ALA A 12 0.74 -0.56 33.48
N LEU A 13 0.32 -0.57 32.20
CA LEU A 13 0.55 -1.67 31.27
C LEU A 13 1.98 -1.71 30.68
N SER A 14 2.81 -0.70 30.94
CA SER A 14 4.13 -0.60 30.33
C SER A 14 5.08 -1.79 30.61
N PRO A 15 5.11 -2.42 31.82
CA PRO A 15 5.95 -3.61 32.05
C PRO A 15 5.47 -4.81 31.23
N ALA A 16 4.15 -5.01 31.13
CA ALA A 16 3.58 -6.07 30.30
C ALA A 16 3.93 -5.87 28.83
N TYR A 17 3.89 -4.64 28.33
CA TYR A 17 4.29 -4.33 26.95
C TYR A 17 5.79 -4.58 26.70
N ARG A 18 6.66 -4.32 27.69
CA ARG A 18 8.09 -4.68 27.61
C ARG A 18 8.29 -6.18 27.47
N VAL A 19 7.59 -6.98 28.28
CA VAL A 19 7.64 -8.44 28.20
C VAL A 19 7.10 -8.95 26.86
N TYR A 20 6.01 -8.36 26.37
CA TYR A 20 5.45 -8.69 25.06
C TYR A 20 6.44 -8.45 23.92
N LEU A 21 7.05 -7.25 23.84
CA LEU A 21 8.07 -6.94 22.84
C LEU A 21 9.31 -7.82 22.98
N TRP A 22 9.72 -8.17 24.21
CA TRP A 22 10.82 -9.10 24.46
C TRP A 22 10.51 -10.50 23.90
N ARG A 23 9.29 -11.02 24.13
CA ARG A 23 8.84 -12.31 23.58
C ARG A 23 8.81 -12.29 22.05
N LEU A 24 8.31 -11.22 21.43
CA LEU A 24 8.36 -11.06 19.97
C LEU A 24 9.79 -11.04 19.44
N GLY A 25 10.69 -10.34 20.14
CA GLY A 25 12.12 -10.29 19.80
C GLY A 25 12.84 -11.64 19.87
N ARG A 26 12.30 -12.65 20.58
CA ARG A 26 12.85 -14.02 20.55
C ARG A 26 12.56 -14.75 19.25
N LYS A 27 11.46 -14.40 18.57
CA LYS A 27 11.03 -15.04 17.31
C LYS A 27 11.47 -14.26 16.07
N ASN A 28 11.74 -12.97 16.21
CA ASN A 28 12.09 -12.10 15.10
C ASN A 28 13.16 -11.07 15.52
N THR A 29 14.32 -11.14 14.90
CA THR A 29 15.49 -10.28 15.17
C THR A 29 15.22 -8.81 14.87
N ALA A 30 14.39 -8.48 13.88
CA ALA A 30 14.02 -7.10 13.58
C ALA A 30 13.23 -6.45 14.73
N PHE A 31 12.38 -7.23 15.42
CA PHE A 31 11.73 -6.77 16.65
C PHE A 31 12.76 -6.56 17.77
N LYS A 32 13.71 -7.48 17.94
CA LYS A 32 14.77 -7.40 18.97
C LYS A 32 15.58 -6.10 18.84
N ASN A 33 16.00 -5.77 17.62
CA ASN A 33 16.83 -4.60 17.31
C ASN A 33 16.07 -3.28 17.48
N GLY A 34 14.76 -3.29 17.24
CA GLY A 34 13.91 -2.10 17.37
C GLY A 34 13.36 -1.79 18.77
N ARG A 35 13.66 -2.60 19.79
CA ARG A 35 13.00 -2.48 21.11
C ARG A 35 13.27 -1.15 21.78
N GLU A 36 14.52 -0.71 21.85
CA GLU A 36 14.85 0.55 22.53
C GLU A 36 14.26 1.76 21.79
N GLN A 37 14.28 1.75 20.45
CA GLN A 37 13.64 2.78 19.64
C GLN A 37 12.14 2.92 19.96
N ARG A 38 11.44 1.80 20.13
CA ARG A 38 10.02 1.77 20.55
C ARG A 38 9.79 2.34 21.96
N TRP A 39 10.82 2.36 22.80
CA TRP A 39 10.79 3.03 24.10
C TRP A 39 11.32 4.48 24.03
N GLY A 40 11.47 5.05 22.84
CA GLY A 40 12.01 6.39 22.63
C GLY A 40 13.48 6.51 23.01
N ARG A 41 14.27 5.43 22.89
CA ARG A 41 15.69 5.40 23.22
C ARG A 41 16.49 5.05 21.98
N PHE A 42 17.33 5.98 21.54
CA PHE A 42 18.07 5.88 20.28
C PHE A 42 19.56 5.50 20.45
N GLY A 43 20.06 5.46 21.68
CA GLY A 43 21.46 5.17 21.95
C GLY A 43 22.37 6.20 21.28
N SER A 44 23.46 5.73 20.67
CA SER A 44 24.50 6.58 20.06
C SER A 44 24.12 7.22 18.73
N HIS A 45 22.96 6.86 18.16
CA HIS A 45 22.52 7.34 16.84
C HIS A 45 21.11 7.94 16.94
N PRO A 46 20.95 9.09 17.64
CA PRO A 46 19.68 9.78 17.69
C PRO A 46 19.28 10.29 16.31
N PRO A 47 17.97 10.40 16.03
CA PRO A 47 17.51 11.00 14.79
C PRO A 47 17.89 12.48 14.73
N LYS A 48 17.99 13.02 13.53
CA LYS A 48 18.23 14.46 13.34
C LYS A 48 17.10 15.29 13.93
N ALA A 49 17.45 16.12 14.93
CA ALA A 49 16.51 17.02 15.58
C ALA A 49 15.87 18.00 14.57
N GLY A 50 14.58 18.28 14.73
CA GLY A 50 13.84 19.18 13.83
C GLY A 50 13.35 18.53 12.54
N ALA A 51 13.56 17.22 12.33
CA ALA A 51 13.01 16.53 11.17
C ALA A 51 11.47 16.47 11.20
N ILE A 52 10.85 16.39 10.03
CA ILE A 52 9.42 16.12 9.91
C ILE A 52 9.20 14.64 10.24
N TRP A 53 8.39 14.38 11.25
CA TRP A 53 8.02 13.02 11.61
C TRP A 53 6.89 12.53 10.71
N VAL A 54 7.15 11.55 9.84
CA VAL A 54 6.10 10.87 9.07
C VAL A 54 5.85 9.49 9.67
N HIS A 55 4.60 9.17 10.01
CA HIS A 55 4.23 7.84 10.51
C HIS A 55 3.36 7.08 9.52
N ALA A 56 3.90 5.95 9.03
CA ALA A 56 3.23 4.95 8.22
C ALA A 56 3.33 3.59 8.92
N ALA A 57 2.28 3.16 9.62
CA ALA A 57 2.28 1.99 10.48
C ALA A 57 2.54 0.66 9.75
N SER A 58 2.16 0.58 8.47
CA SER A 58 2.23 -0.65 7.68
C SER A 58 2.91 -0.47 6.31
N VAL A 59 3.23 -1.59 5.65
CA VAL A 59 3.73 -1.59 4.25
C VAL A 59 2.76 -0.90 3.30
N GLY A 60 1.45 -1.07 3.52
CA GLY A 60 0.42 -0.46 2.67
C GLY A 60 0.44 1.07 2.76
N GLU A 61 0.63 1.61 3.97
CA GLU A 61 0.71 3.06 4.19
C GLU A 61 2.04 3.64 3.67
N VAL A 62 3.16 2.93 3.86
CA VAL A 62 4.46 3.35 3.30
C VAL A 62 4.36 3.48 1.77
N ARG A 63 3.74 2.50 1.10
CA ARG A 63 3.51 2.53 -0.34
C ARG A 63 2.51 3.60 -0.76
N ALA A 64 1.43 3.77 -0.01
CA ALA A 64 0.43 4.80 -0.29
C ALA A 64 1.04 6.21 -0.24
N ALA A 65 1.88 6.51 0.76
CA ALA A 65 2.50 7.81 0.93
C ALA A 65 3.80 8.01 0.13
N GLN A 66 4.20 7.04 -0.70
CA GLN A 66 5.49 7.05 -1.38
C GLN A 66 5.69 8.32 -2.23
N SER A 67 4.71 8.67 -3.08
CA SER A 67 4.78 9.85 -3.94
C SER A 67 4.94 11.15 -3.12
N LEU A 68 4.20 11.28 -2.02
CA LEU A 68 4.33 12.40 -1.10
C LEU A 68 5.71 12.45 -0.42
N ILE A 69 6.22 11.31 0.06
CA ILE A 69 7.55 11.22 0.69
C ILE A 69 8.64 11.59 -0.30
N ASP A 70 8.61 11.04 -1.51
CA ASP A 70 9.57 11.33 -2.58
C ASP A 70 9.62 12.84 -2.88
N ARG A 71 8.45 13.49 -2.92
CA ARG A 71 8.36 14.93 -3.13
C ARG A 71 8.96 15.72 -1.96
N LEU A 72 8.63 15.38 -0.71
CA LEU A 72 9.21 16.04 0.47
C LEU A 72 10.74 15.91 0.51
N VAL A 73 11.27 14.75 0.11
CA VAL A 73 12.72 14.51 -0.02
C VAL A 73 13.31 15.39 -1.12
N SER A 74 12.65 15.46 -2.29
CA SER A 74 13.08 16.32 -3.41
C SER A 74 13.08 17.79 -3.05
N ASP A 75 12.17 18.24 -2.19
CA ASP A 75 12.14 19.61 -1.65
C ASP A 75 13.26 19.87 -0.61
N GLY A 76 14.14 18.89 -0.36
CA GLY A 76 15.25 19.00 0.59
C GLY A 76 14.83 18.92 2.05
N ARG A 77 13.61 18.45 2.35
CA ARG A 77 13.11 18.41 3.74
C ARG A 77 13.73 17.24 4.50
N SER A 78 14.15 17.49 5.73
CA SER A 78 14.66 16.45 6.64
C SER A 78 13.50 15.64 7.19
N LEU A 79 13.49 14.33 6.95
CA LEU A 79 12.41 13.42 7.37
C LEU A 79 12.92 12.39 8.38
N TYR A 80 12.05 12.02 9.32
CA TYR A 80 12.19 10.82 10.14
C TYR A 80 10.93 9.97 9.99
N ILE A 81 11.03 8.83 9.29
CA ILE A 81 9.87 8.01 8.96
C ILE A 81 9.76 6.83 9.91
N THR A 82 8.62 6.69 10.59
CA THR A 82 8.38 5.56 11.48
C THR A 82 7.33 4.59 10.97
N THR A 83 7.55 3.32 11.31
CA THR A 83 6.59 2.24 11.07
C THR A 83 6.40 1.37 12.32
N ASN A 84 5.39 0.50 12.29
CA ASN A 84 5.12 -0.45 13.37
C ASN A 84 5.56 -1.88 13.03
N THR A 85 5.83 -2.21 11.76
CA THR A 85 6.15 -3.59 11.35
C THR A 85 7.58 -3.73 10.79
N PRO A 86 8.24 -4.89 10.98
CA PRO A 86 9.53 -5.17 10.33
C PRO A 86 9.47 -5.06 8.81
N THR A 87 8.39 -5.54 8.19
CA THR A 87 8.20 -5.47 6.74
C THR A 87 8.03 -4.03 6.25
N GLY A 88 7.40 -3.15 7.04
CA GLY A 88 7.36 -1.72 6.77
C GLY A 88 8.76 -1.11 6.79
N LEU A 89 9.59 -1.51 7.76
CA LEU A 89 10.95 -1.02 7.90
C LEU A 89 11.84 -1.49 6.74
N GLU A 90 11.71 -2.74 6.32
CA GLU A 90 12.38 -3.29 5.13
C GLU A 90 11.95 -2.55 3.87
N THR A 91 10.66 -2.20 3.74
CA THR A 91 10.16 -1.42 2.60
C THR A 91 10.79 -0.02 2.56
N LEU A 92 10.88 0.66 3.71
CA LEU A 92 11.57 1.94 3.82
C LEU A 92 13.06 1.80 3.51
N ALA A 93 13.73 0.79 4.05
CA ALA A 93 15.17 0.56 3.83
C ALA A 93 15.50 0.26 2.36
N ARG A 94 14.66 -0.51 1.65
CA ARG A 94 14.87 -0.79 0.22
C ARG A 94 14.80 0.46 -0.65
N ARG A 95 13.99 1.44 -0.27
CA ARG A 95 13.75 2.64 -1.09
C ARG A 95 14.59 3.85 -0.66
N TYR A 96 14.73 4.07 0.65
CA TYR A 96 15.23 5.34 1.20
C TYR A 96 16.54 5.20 1.99
N ARG A 97 17.18 4.03 1.99
CA ARG A 97 18.48 3.85 2.66
C ARG A 97 19.47 4.90 2.15
N GLY A 98 20.10 5.60 3.09
CA GLY A 98 21.07 6.67 2.80
C GLY A 98 20.45 8.01 2.42
N THR A 99 19.12 8.09 2.25
CA THR A 99 18.42 9.34 1.88
C THR A 99 17.54 9.87 3.03
N VAL A 100 16.86 8.97 3.75
CA VAL A 100 15.94 9.33 4.84
C VAL A 100 16.26 8.50 6.08
N GLU A 101 16.17 9.10 7.26
CA GLU A 101 16.22 8.36 8.52
C GLU A 101 14.87 7.70 8.80
N TYR A 102 14.91 6.45 9.27
CA TYR A 102 13.71 5.69 9.55
C TYR A 102 13.87 4.76 10.74
N GLY A 103 12.77 4.40 11.38
CA GLY A 103 12.79 3.52 12.55
C GLY A 103 11.41 3.07 12.99
N TYR A 104 11.34 2.55 14.22
CA TYR A 104 10.06 2.19 14.81
C TYR A 104 9.42 3.35 15.56
N ALA A 105 8.09 3.44 15.47
CA ALA A 105 7.34 4.42 16.25
C ALA A 105 7.36 4.07 17.74
N PRO A 106 7.32 5.08 18.64
CA PRO A 106 7.31 4.84 20.07
C PRO A 106 6.00 4.17 20.48
N VAL A 107 6.04 3.25 21.43
CA VAL A 107 4.82 2.71 22.03
C VAL A 107 4.04 3.85 22.69
N ASP A 108 2.71 3.81 22.64
CA ASP A 108 1.87 4.92 23.11
C ASP A 108 1.75 4.95 24.64
N VAL A 109 2.90 5.11 25.31
CA VAL A 109 3.06 5.22 26.76
C VAL A 109 3.78 6.53 27.05
N PRO A 110 3.36 7.33 28.07
CA PRO A 110 3.86 8.70 28.25
C PRO A 110 5.38 8.84 28.19
N GLY A 111 6.13 8.09 29.00
CA GLY A 111 7.59 8.22 29.02
C GLY A 111 8.30 7.76 27.74
N ALA A 112 7.72 6.84 26.96
CA ALA A 112 8.30 6.42 25.68
C ALA A 112 8.09 7.50 24.60
N VAL A 113 6.86 8.02 24.54
CA VAL A 113 6.48 9.08 23.62
C VAL A 113 7.23 10.37 23.93
N GLU A 114 7.29 10.77 25.20
CA GLU A 114 7.99 11.99 25.63
C GLU A 114 9.46 11.94 25.23
N ARG A 115 10.20 10.88 25.57
CA ARG A 115 11.60 10.75 25.13
C ARG A 115 11.76 10.78 23.62
N PHE A 116 10.87 10.12 22.88
CA PHE A 116 10.91 10.09 21.43
C PHE A 116 10.74 11.50 20.85
N VAL A 117 9.69 12.21 21.27
CA VAL A 117 9.38 13.56 20.80
C VAL A 117 10.43 14.56 21.26
N ASP A 118 10.93 14.46 22.48
CA ASP A 118 11.97 15.36 23.01
C ASP A 118 13.31 15.15 22.28
N THR A 119 13.66 13.90 21.90
CA THR A 119 14.88 13.63 21.11
C THR A 119 14.75 14.10 19.66
N LEU A 120 13.62 13.78 19.01
CA LEU A 120 13.40 14.14 17.61
C LEU A 120 13.13 15.64 17.45
N SER A 121 12.56 16.29 18.46
CA SER A 121 12.09 17.68 18.43
C SER A 121 11.43 18.04 17.09
N PRO A 122 10.39 17.31 16.66
CA PRO A 122 9.93 17.36 15.28
C PRO A 122 9.41 18.74 14.90
N ALA A 123 9.79 19.25 13.73
CA ALA A 123 9.24 20.51 13.22
C ALA A 123 7.77 20.39 12.81
N ALA A 124 7.35 19.17 12.44
CA ALA A 124 5.98 18.81 12.13
C ALA A 124 5.79 17.30 12.27
N ALA A 125 4.55 16.84 12.43
CA ALA A 125 4.21 15.42 12.42
C ALA A 125 3.07 15.13 11.42
N VAL A 126 3.23 14.06 10.63
CA VAL A 126 2.30 13.62 9.59
C VAL A 126 1.96 12.16 9.84
N PHE A 127 0.72 11.89 10.24
CA PHE A 127 0.20 10.54 10.48
C PHE A 127 -0.66 10.10 9.29
N ILE A 128 -0.54 8.85 8.87
CA ILE A 128 -1.25 8.32 7.70
C ILE A 128 -2.42 7.42 8.11
N GLU A 129 -3.53 7.51 7.39
CA GLU A 129 -4.78 6.75 7.61
C GLU A 129 -5.43 6.99 8.99
N LEU A 130 -5.37 6.03 9.92
CA LEU A 130 -6.14 6.03 11.17
C LEU A 130 -5.24 5.89 12.42
N GLU A 131 -4.07 6.51 12.38
CA GLU A 131 -3.07 6.46 13.46
C GLU A 131 -3.37 7.44 14.62
N ILE A 132 -4.55 7.29 15.23
CA ILE A 132 -4.99 8.09 16.40
C ILE A 132 -4.44 7.48 17.69
N TRP A 133 -3.31 8.01 18.15
CA TRP A 133 -2.61 7.57 19.36
C TRP A 133 -2.63 8.65 20.44
N PRO A 134 -3.44 8.50 21.51
CA PRO A 134 -3.69 9.57 22.46
C PRO A 134 -2.44 10.17 23.12
N ASN A 135 -1.47 9.36 23.53
CA ASN A 135 -0.26 9.91 24.17
C ASN A 135 0.65 10.63 23.16
N ARG A 136 0.81 10.10 21.95
CA ARG A 136 1.53 10.75 20.84
C ARG A 136 0.92 12.11 20.50
N LEU A 137 -0.39 12.14 20.21
CA LEU A 137 -1.08 13.36 19.79
C LEU A 137 -1.06 14.44 20.89
N ASP A 138 -1.34 14.08 22.15
CA ASP A 138 -1.28 15.07 23.22
C ASP A 138 0.14 15.56 23.49
N THR A 139 1.15 14.68 23.43
CA THR A 139 2.54 15.11 23.64
C THR A 139 3.00 16.08 22.56
N LEU A 140 2.66 15.83 21.29
CA LEU A 140 2.92 16.77 20.21
C LEU A 140 2.20 18.11 20.43
N ALA A 141 0.92 18.07 20.84
CA ALA A 141 0.15 19.28 21.15
C ALA A 141 0.77 20.09 22.31
N ARG A 142 1.18 19.43 23.40
CA ARG A 142 1.88 20.09 24.53
C ARG A 142 3.22 20.71 24.14
N ARG A 143 3.84 20.24 23.05
CA ARG A 143 5.08 20.78 22.49
C ARG A 143 4.83 21.77 21.36
N SER A 144 3.57 22.12 21.10
CA SER A 144 3.15 22.99 19.98
C SER A 144 3.67 22.53 18.62
N VAL A 145 3.86 21.22 18.44
CA VAL A 145 4.25 20.65 17.14
C VAL A 145 3.00 20.56 16.26
N PRO A 146 3.00 21.12 15.04
CA PRO A 146 1.86 21.00 14.14
C PRO A 146 1.70 19.55 13.67
N VAL A 147 0.45 19.07 13.65
CA VAL A 147 0.12 17.67 13.34
C VAL A 147 -0.90 17.57 12.22
N ALA A 148 -0.59 16.79 11.19
CA ALA A 148 -1.53 16.40 10.14
C ALA A 148 -1.92 14.92 10.28
N LEU A 149 -3.21 14.63 10.08
CA LEU A 149 -3.69 13.28 9.77
C LEU A 149 -4.05 13.22 8.28
N ILE A 150 -3.31 12.49 7.47
CA ILE A 150 -3.46 12.45 6.01
C ILE A 150 -3.95 11.09 5.51
N ASN A 151 -4.47 11.07 4.29
CA ASN A 151 -5.11 9.88 3.71
C ASN A 151 -6.16 9.29 4.67
N ALA A 152 -6.83 10.16 5.44
CA ALA A 152 -7.61 9.79 6.58
C ALA A 152 -8.88 9.06 6.14
N ARG A 153 -9.12 7.89 6.73
CA ARG A 153 -10.28 7.04 6.43
C ARG A 153 -10.93 6.58 7.71
N LEU A 154 -12.25 6.65 7.77
CA LEU A 154 -13.02 6.22 8.93
C LEU A 154 -14.24 5.42 8.47
N SER A 155 -14.26 4.12 8.75
CA SER A 155 -15.44 3.30 8.46
C SER A 155 -16.57 3.57 9.46
N ALA A 156 -17.81 3.28 9.10
CA ALA A 156 -18.97 3.39 10.00
C ALA A 156 -18.81 2.56 11.29
N ALA A 157 -18.20 1.37 11.19
CA ALA A 157 -17.91 0.53 12.34
C ALA A 157 -16.85 1.17 13.27
N SER A 158 -15.78 1.74 12.69
CA SER A 158 -14.76 2.45 13.46
C SER A 158 -15.32 3.72 14.10
N LEU A 159 -16.16 4.49 13.41
CA LEU A 159 -16.85 5.66 13.96
C LEU A 159 -17.63 5.29 15.24
N LYS A 160 -18.49 4.27 15.17
CA LYS A 160 -19.27 3.79 16.32
C LYS A 160 -18.36 3.41 17.50
N ARG A 161 -17.24 2.75 17.23
CA ARG A 161 -16.26 2.36 18.26
C ARG A 161 -15.57 3.58 18.88
N TYR A 162 -15.15 4.55 18.07
CA TYR A 162 -14.51 5.76 18.58
C TYR A 162 -15.49 6.68 19.33
N GLN A 163 -16.75 6.76 18.92
CA GLN A 163 -17.80 7.47 19.65
C GLN A 163 -18.01 6.92 21.07
N ARG A 164 -17.89 5.59 21.27
CA ARG A 164 -17.93 4.97 22.62
C ARG A 164 -16.76 5.38 23.51
N LEU A 165 -15.59 5.63 22.91
CA LEU A 165 -14.43 6.16 23.65
C LEU A 165 -14.58 7.66 23.97
N GLY A 166 -15.48 8.35 23.26
CA GLY A 166 -16.02 9.66 23.59
C GLY A 166 -14.95 10.72 23.86
N ALA A 167 -14.86 11.14 25.11
CA ALA A 167 -13.96 12.20 25.57
C ALA A 167 -12.49 11.96 25.21
N LEU A 168 -12.00 10.71 25.27
CA LEU A 168 -10.61 10.39 24.94
C LEU A 168 -10.25 10.80 23.49
N ILE A 169 -11.12 10.45 22.54
CA ILE A 169 -10.86 10.69 21.12
C ILE A 169 -11.00 12.17 20.81
N LYS A 170 -12.03 12.83 21.34
CA LYS A 170 -12.18 14.29 21.25
C LYS A 170 -10.96 15.03 21.80
N GLN A 171 -10.45 14.62 22.96
CA GLN A 171 -9.23 15.19 23.56
C GLN A 171 -7.98 14.91 22.72
N SER A 172 -7.86 13.71 22.15
CA SER A 172 -6.70 13.33 21.33
C SER A 172 -6.66 14.11 20.01
N LEU A 173 -7.81 14.34 19.38
CA LEU A 173 -7.90 15.03 18.09
C LEU A 173 -7.76 16.55 18.23
N ARG A 174 -7.90 17.13 19.43
CA ARG A 174 -7.72 18.58 19.64
C ARG A 174 -6.37 19.12 19.19
N GLY A 175 -5.33 18.30 19.23
CA GLY A 175 -3.98 18.67 18.81
C GLY A 175 -3.74 18.66 17.30
N LEU A 176 -4.72 18.22 16.50
CA LEU A 176 -4.56 18.18 15.04
C LEU A 176 -4.67 19.58 14.44
N THR A 177 -3.66 19.93 13.66
CA THR A 177 -3.61 21.16 12.87
C THR A 177 -4.48 21.03 11.62
N CYS A 178 -4.38 19.90 10.90
CA CYS A 178 -5.25 19.61 9.77
C CYS A 178 -5.52 18.11 9.59
N LEU A 179 -6.60 17.79 8.87
CA LEU A 179 -7.00 16.45 8.50
C LEU A 179 -7.28 16.39 7.00
N CYS A 180 -6.63 15.48 6.29
CA CYS A 180 -6.81 15.28 4.85
C CYS A 180 -7.52 13.94 4.63
N ALA A 181 -8.83 13.99 4.40
CA ALA A 181 -9.71 12.83 4.21
C ALA A 181 -9.65 12.29 2.77
N GLN A 182 -9.90 10.98 2.64
CA GLN A 182 -9.97 10.31 1.33
C GLN A 182 -11.23 10.68 0.55
N THR A 183 -12.36 10.82 1.24
CA THR A 183 -13.68 11.07 0.64
C THR A 183 -14.48 12.07 1.47
N GLU A 184 -15.55 12.62 0.88
CA GLU A 184 -16.53 13.44 1.61
C GLU A 184 -17.15 12.66 2.78
N GLU A 185 -17.44 11.37 2.58
CA GLU A 185 -18.02 10.52 3.62
C GLU A 185 -17.05 10.35 4.81
N ASP A 186 -15.75 10.18 4.54
CA ASP A 186 -14.73 10.15 5.58
C ASP A 186 -14.66 11.50 6.32
N ALA A 187 -14.66 12.61 5.58
CA ALA A 187 -14.64 13.97 6.15
C ALA A 187 -15.86 14.22 7.06
N GLN A 188 -17.05 13.78 6.64
CA GLN A 188 -18.27 13.85 7.43
C GLN A 188 -18.15 13.02 8.72
N ARG A 189 -17.70 11.76 8.62
CA ARG A 189 -17.54 10.90 9.81
C ARG A 189 -16.50 11.44 10.79
N PHE A 190 -15.40 12.00 10.30
CA PHE A 190 -14.44 12.70 11.17
C PHE A 190 -15.07 13.95 11.80
N SER A 191 -15.86 14.72 11.06
CA SER A 191 -16.60 15.87 11.61
C SER A 191 -17.57 15.45 12.73
N GLU A 192 -18.26 14.31 12.58
CA GLU A 192 -19.13 13.74 13.61
C GLU A 192 -18.34 13.29 14.85
N LEU A 193 -17.14 12.73 14.66
CA LEU A 193 -16.28 12.26 15.74
C LEU A 193 -15.71 13.42 16.57
N VAL A 194 -15.31 14.49 15.89
CA VAL A 194 -14.78 15.73 16.48
C VAL A 194 -15.90 16.45 17.25
N GLY A 195 -17.14 16.44 16.73
CA GLY A 195 -18.33 17.01 17.36
C GLY A 195 -18.67 18.42 16.83
N ARG A 196 -19.96 18.79 16.89
CA ARG A 196 -20.48 20.10 16.47
C ARG A 196 -20.93 20.92 17.68
N ASP A 197 -20.05 21.38 18.55
CA ASP A 197 -20.50 22.18 19.70
C ASP A 197 -19.64 23.42 19.94
N GLY A 198 -20.26 24.59 19.78
CA GLY A 198 -20.02 25.81 20.57
C GLY A 198 -18.98 26.83 20.04
N PRO A 199 -19.23 28.15 20.20
CA PRO A 199 -18.26 29.22 19.94
C PRO A 199 -16.97 29.12 20.78
N ASP A 200 -17.03 28.45 21.93
CA ASP A 200 -15.93 28.35 22.88
C ASP A 200 -15.58 26.87 23.16
N ASN A 201 -14.32 26.49 22.85
CA ASN A 201 -13.67 25.17 23.04
C ASN A 201 -13.78 24.13 21.91
N VAL A 202 -13.27 24.53 20.75
CA VAL A 202 -13.08 23.76 19.52
C VAL A 202 -12.38 22.39 19.71
N PRO A 203 -12.95 21.32 19.14
CA PRO A 203 -12.23 20.21 18.53
C PRO A 203 -12.14 20.47 17.01
N VAL A 204 -10.94 20.42 16.42
CA VAL A 204 -10.57 20.69 15.00
C VAL A 204 -11.68 21.39 14.18
N PRO A 205 -11.64 22.71 14.01
CA PRO A 205 -12.72 23.42 13.34
C PRO A 205 -12.85 22.89 11.90
N LYS A 206 -14.07 22.74 11.37
CA LYS A 206 -14.33 22.16 10.03
C LYS A 206 -13.40 22.67 8.92
N ARG A 207 -12.96 23.93 9.01
CA ARG A 207 -11.98 24.57 8.12
C ARG A 207 -10.61 23.86 8.03
N HIS A 208 -10.30 22.95 8.95
CA HIS A 208 -9.07 22.17 8.98
C HIS A 208 -9.27 20.73 8.44
N ILE A 209 -10.50 20.36 8.05
CA ILE A 209 -10.79 19.09 7.36
C ILE A 209 -10.83 19.37 5.86
N HIS A 210 -9.95 18.71 5.12
CA HIS A 210 -9.78 18.85 3.69
C HIS A 210 -10.01 17.52 3.00
N ILE A 211 -10.64 17.53 1.83
CA ILE A 211 -10.80 16.32 1.01
C ILE A 211 -9.69 16.34 -0.03
N THR A 212 -8.77 15.40 0.10
CA THR A 212 -7.57 15.34 -0.75
C THR A 212 -7.58 14.14 -1.67
N GLY A 213 -8.37 13.11 -1.35
CA GLY A 213 -8.40 11.86 -2.11
C GLY A 213 -7.53 10.78 -1.47
N ASN A 214 -7.46 9.63 -2.12
CA ASN A 214 -6.73 8.48 -1.61
C ASN A 214 -5.35 8.38 -2.26
N LEU A 215 -4.29 8.49 -1.45
CA LEU A 215 -2.90 8.50 -1.93
C LEU A 215 -2.50 7.24 -2.69
N LYS A 216 -3.21 6.11 -2.49
CA LYS A 216 -2.94 4.85 -3.20
C LYS A 216 -3.05 5.00 -4.72
N PHE A 217 -3.92 5.89 -5.22
CA PHE A 217 -4.09 6.13 -6.66
C PHE A 217 -2.91 6.87 -7.32
N ASP A 218 -2.03 7.49 -6.53
CA ASP A 218 -0.84 8.19 -7.04
C ASP A 218 0.42 7.32 -7.04
N GLN A 219 0.28 6.02 -6.76
CA GLN A 219 1.42 5.11 -6.84
C GLN A 219 2.00 5.15 -8.27
N PRO A 220 3.29 5.49 -8.42
CA PRO A 220 3.90 5.54 -9.73
C PRO A 220 4.03 4.11 -10.27
N VAL A 221 3.77 3.96 -11.56
CA VAL A 221 4.19 2.77 -12.31
C VAL A 221 5.63 3.02 -12.76
N ASP A 222 6.53 2.09 -12.48
CA ASP A 222 7.93 2.22 -12.90
C ASP A 222 8.01 2.22 -14.44
N ALA A 223 8.36 3.38 -15.01
CA ALA A 223 8.40 3.59 -16.44
C ALA A 223 9.45 2.70 -17.13
N ARG A 224 10.59 2.42 -16.48
CA ARG A 224 11.64 1.54 -17.03
C ARG A 224 11.13 0.11 -17.12
N GLN A 225 10.40 -0.34 -16.11
CA GLN A 225 9.76 -1.66 -16.10
C GLN A 225 8.63 -1.74 -17.13
N ALA A 226 7.79 -0.71 -17.24
CA ALA A 226 6.74 -0.67 -18.25
C ALA A 226 7.33 -0.75 -19.68
N GLU A 227 8.40 -0.02 -19.97
CA GLU A 227 9.13 -0.07 -21.24
C GLU A 227 9.79 -1.44 -21.48
N ALA A 228 10.38 -2.05 -20.44
CA ALA A 228 10.86 -3.43 -20.52
C ALA A 228 9.71 -4.42 -20.84
N GLY A 229 8.50 -4.15 -20.37
CA GLY A 229 7.31 -4.93 -20.70
C GLY A 229 6.85 -4.75 -22.14
N THR A 230 6.94 -3.54 -22.70
CA THR A 230 6.68 -3.31 -24.13
C THR A 230 7.67 -4.10 -25.01
N ARG A 231 8.95 -4.12 -24.62
CA ARG A 231 9.97 -4.95 -25.30
C ARG A 231 9.67 -6.44 -25.17
N LEU A 232 9.27 -6.89 -23.98
CA LEU A 232 8.84 -8.28 -23.75
C LEU A 232 7.62 -8.64 -24.61
N ARG A 233 6.62 -7.74 -24.77
CA ARG A 233 5.49 -7.98 -25.68
C ARG A 233 5.93 -8.13 -27.13
N ALA A 234 6.82 -7.25 -27.61
CA ALA A 234 7.34 -7.34 -28.97
C ALA A 234 8.06 -8.67 -29.22
N PHE A 235 8.82 -9.15 -28.23
CA PHE A 235 9.50 -10.43 -28.26
C PHE A 235 8.55 -11.64 -28.23
N ILE A 236 7.47 -11.59 -27.44
CA ILE A 236 6.42 -12.63 -27.41
C ILE A 236 5.64 -12.68 -28.73
N GLY A 237 5.44 -11.53 -29.37
CA GLY A 237 4.66 -11.35 -30.59
C GLY A 237 3.34 -10.63 -30.33
N GLY A 238 3.02 -9.66 -31.21
CA GLY A 238 1.85 -8.77 -31.06
C GLY A 238 0.49 -9.48 -31.12
N GLU A 239 0.36 -10.49 -31.98
CA GLU A 239 -0.90 -11.23 -32.22
C GLU A 239 -1.18 -12.32 -31.19
N ARG A 240 -0.15 -12.78 -30.47
CA ARG A 240 -0.27 -13.88 -29.51
C ARG A 240 -1.08 -13.42 -28.30
N PRO A 241 -2.17 -14.12 -27.91
CA PRO A 241 -2.92 -13.76 -26.70
C PRO A 241 -2.06 -13.93 -25.45
N VAL A 242 -1.96 -12.89 -24.61
CA VAL A 242 -1.20 -12.94 -23.36
C VAL A 242 -2.06 -12.46 -22.21
N TRP A 243 -2.13 -13.22 -21.12
CA TRP A 243 -2.75 -12.76 -19.89
C TRP A 243 -1.83 -12.99 -18.70
N VAL A 244 -1.94 -12.11 -17.70
CA VAL A 244 -1.01 -12.09 -16.56
C VAL A 244 -1.75 -12.48 -15.30
N ALA A 245 -1.29 -13.51 -14.60
CA ALA A 245 -1.74 -13.81 -13.25
C ALA A 245 -0.78 -13.16 -12.24
N ALA A 246 -1.14 -11.98 -11.77
CA ALA A 246 -0.30 -11.09 -10.97
C ALA A 246 -0.40 -11.36 -9.46
N SER A 247 0.74 -11.48 -8.80
CA SER A 247 0.86 -11.69 -7.35
C SER A 247 0.15 -12.96 -6.85
N ILE A 248 0.19 -14.05 -7.60
CA ILE A 248 -0.55 -15.28 -7.26
C ILE A 248 -0.01 -15.94 -5.98
N ARG A 249 -0.90 -16.60 -5.24
CA ARG A 249 -0.56 -17.43 -4.08
C ARG A 249 -0.48 -18.90 -4.48
N GLN A 250 0.26 -19.70 -3.70
CA GLN A 250 0.34 -21.15 -3.92
C GLN A 250 -1.05 -21.81 -3.96
N GLY A 251 -1.98 -21.37 -3.10
CA GLY A 251 -3.34 -21.92 -3.08
C GLY A 251 -4.22 -21.54 -4.28
N GLU A 252 -3.76 -20.67 -5.18
CA GLU A 252 -4.50 -20.28 -6.39
C GLU A 252 -3.93 -20.91 -7.67
N SER A 253 -2.72 -21.47 -7.60
CA SER A 253 -1.97 -21.88 -8.80
C SER A 253 -2.69 -22.96 -9.60
N GLU A 254 -3.33 -23.92 -8.92
CA GLU A 254 -4.05 -25.01 -9.56
C GLU A 254 -5.31 -24.53 -10.29
N LEU A 255 -6.08 -23.61 -9.69
CA LEU A 255 -7.25 -23.00 -10.34
C LEU A 255 -6.84 -22.20 -11.59
N ILE A 256 -5.70 -21.49 -11.51
CA ILE A 256 -5.16 -20.70 -12.62
C ILE A 256 -4.66 -21.63 -13.74
N ARG A 257 -3.98 -22.73 -13.39
CA ARG A 257 -3.53 -23.74 -14.36
C ARG A 257 -4.72 -24.35 -15.10
N GLN A 258 -5.75 -24.81 -14.37
CA GLN A 258 -6.99 -25.35 -14.97
C GLN A 258 -7.68 -24.33 -15.88
N ALA A 259 -7.77 -23.07 -15.45
CA ALA A 259 -8.33 -22.02 -16.29
C ALA A 259 -7.52 -21.82 -17.57
N HIS A 260 -6.19 -21.84 -17.47
CA HIS A 260 -5.32 -21.70 -18.63
C HIS A 260 -5.45 -22.87 -19.61
N GLN A 261 -5.62 -24.10 -19.11
CA GLN A 261 -5.89 -25.28 -19.95
C GLN A 261 -7.13 -25.09 -20.81
N MET A 262 -8.23 -24.62 -20.21
CA MET A 262 -9.47 -24.30 -20.94
C MET A 262 -9.28 -23.15 -21.94
N VAL A 263 -8.46 -22.15 -21.61
CA VAL A 263 -8.12 -21.06 -22.55
C VAL A 263 -7.36 -21.60 -23.76
N LEU A 264 -6.43 -22.54 -23.57
CA LEU A 264 -5.64 -23.13 -24.66
C LEU A 264 -6.49 -23.97 -25.63
N GLU A 265 -7.61 -24.52 -25.19
CA GLU A 265 -8.56 -25.21 -26.09
C GLU A 265 -9.16 -24.25 -27.13
N ALA A 266 -9.38 -22.98 -26.76
CA ALA A 266 -9.91 -21.95 -27.65
C ALA A 266 -8.81 -21.11 -28.34
N PHE A 267 -7.66 -20.95 -27.68
CA PHE A 267 -6.53 -20.14 -28.12
C PHE A 267 -5.24 -20.96 -27.95
N PRO A 268 -4.92 -21.86 -28.90
CA PRO A 268 -3.81 -22.82 -28.75
C PRO A 268 -2.43 -22.19 -28.56
N ASP A 269 -2.27 -20.94 -28.98
CA ASP A 269 -1.04 -20.16 -28.83
C ASP A 269 -1.08 -19.17 -27.65
N ALA A 270 -2.11 -19.17 -26.79
CA ALA A 270 -2.15 -18.27 -25.65
C ALA A 270 -0.97 -18.47 -24.70
N LEU A 271 -0.46 -17.38 -24.11
CA LEU A 271 0.59 -17.38 -23.09
C LEU A 271 0.04 -16.86 -21.77
N LEU A 272 0.24 -17.63 -20.70
CA LEU A 272 0.05 -17.16 -19.33
C LEU A 272 1.37 -16.66 -18.74
N ILE A 273 1.43 -15.40 -18.32
CA ILE A 273 2.52 -14.91 -17.46
C ILE A 273 2.10 -15.07 -16.00
N ALA A 274 2.65 -16.06 -15.31
CA ALA A 274 2.35 -16.36 -13.91
C ALA A 274 3.37 -15.67 -12.99
N VAL A 275 2.93 -14.71 -12.19
CA VAL A 275 3.83 -13.92 -11.33
C VAL A 275 3.51 -14.16 -9.85
N PRO A 276 4.21 -15.07 -9.15
CA PRO A 276 3.95 -15.36 -7.75
C PRO A 276 4.25 -14.19 -6.81
N ARG A 277 3.47 -14.10 -5.73
CA ARG A 277 3.70 -13.09 -4.67
C ARG A 277 5.03 -13.32 -3.92
N HIS A 278 5.47 -14.56 -3.89
CA HIS A 278 6.67 -15.05 -3.19
C HIS A 278 7.38 -16.09 -4.07
N PRO A 279 8.16 -15.64 -5.07
CA PRO A 279 8.84 -16.52 -6.01
C PRO A 279 9.70 -17.59 -5.31
N GLU A 280 10.33 -17.24 -4.19
CA GLU A 280 11.28 -18.09 -3.45
C GLU A 280 10.70 -19.41 -2.92
N ARG A 281 9.38 -19.52 -2.85
CA ARG A 281 8.65 -20.66 -2.28
C ARG A 281 7.49 -21.13 -3.15
N PHE A 282 7.38 -20.59 -4.35
CA PHE A 282 6.27 -20.88 -5.23
C PHE A 282 6.60 -22.08 -6.11
N GLN A 283 5.64 -22.98 -6.26
CA GLN A 283 5.74 -24.13 -7.12
C GLN A 283 4.57 -24.09 -8.11
N TRP A 284 4.89 -24.05 -9.40
CA TRP A 284 3.89 -24.19 -10.44
C TRP A 284 3.35 -25.64 -10.41
N PRO A 285 2.03 -25.86 -10.48
CA PRO A 285 1.48 -27.19 -10.40
C PRO A 285 1.86 -28.02 -11.63
N ALA A 286 2.37 -29.23 -11.38
CA ALA A 286 2.56 -30.25 -12.40
C ALA A 286 1.20 -30.81 -12.87
N ASP A 287 1.18 -31.44 -14.04
CA ASP A 287 -0.05 -32.04 -14.57
C ASP A 287 -0.50 -33.23 -13.71
N GLY A 288 -1.72 -33.16 -13.19
CA GLY A 288 -2.29 -34.17 -12.31
C GLY A 288 -3.17 -35.18 -13.04
N ALA A 289 -2.60 -36.30 -13.50
CA ALA A 289 -3.16 -37.66 -13.46
C ALA A 289 -2.25 -38.65 -14.21
N GLY A 290 -1.25 -39.21 -13.51
CA GLY A 290 -0.48 -40.36 -13.99
C GLY A 290 0.95 -40.05 -14.45
N GLY A 291 1.88 -40.02 -13.50
CA GLY A 291 3.27 -40.47 -13.71
C GLY A 291 4.13 -39.78 -14.76
N SER A 292 3.75 -38.63 -15.31
CA SER A 292 4.63 -37.84 -16.18
C SER A 292 4.70 -36.40 -15.67
N GLU A 293 5.67 -36.14 -14.80
CA GLU A 293 6.13 -34.79 -14.46
C GLU A 293 6.54 -33.98 -15.73
N GLU A 294 6.72 -34.64 -16.87
CA GLU A 294 7.40 -34.08 -18.04
C GLU A 294 6.57 -33.21 -19.02
N VAL A 295 5.23 -33.22 -18.99
CA VAL A 295 4.44 -32.64 -20.12
C VAL A 295 4.27 -31.13 -20.03
N TRP A 296 4.03 -30.54 -18.84
CA TRP A 296 3.94 -29.08 -18.68
C TRP A 296 5.26 -28.41 -18.37
N ASP A 297 6.19 -29.10 -17.72
CA ASP A 297 7.50 -28.53 -17.39
C ASP A 297 8.27 -28.09 -18.65
N ARG A 298 8.05 -28.75 -19.79
CA ARG A 298 8.64 -28.35 -21.09
C ARG A 298 8.03 -27.07 -21.68
N HIS A 299 6.85 -26.67 -21.21
CA HIS A 299 6.12 -25.49 -21.69
C HIS A 299 6.09 -24.34 -20.67
N VAL A 300 6.75 -24.52 -19.52
CA VAL A 300 6.95 -23.50 -18.49
C VAL A 300 8.39 -22.99 -18.60
N VAL A 301 8.56 -21.68 -18.76
CA VAL A 301 9.88 -21.04 -18.80
C VAL A 301 9.98 -20.06 -17.65
N SER A 302 11.09 -20.07 -16.90
CA SER A 302 11.37 -19.03 -15.91
C SER A 302 11.79 -17.73 -16.61
N ALA A 303 11.29 -16.60 -16.17
CA ALA A 303 11.61 -15.31 -16.76
C ALA A 303 13.11 -14.97 -16.67
N SER A 304 13.79 -15.45 -15.63
CA SER A 304 15.23 -15.33 -15.46
C SER A 304 16.06 -16.09 -16.50
N ASP A 305 15.50 -17.13 -17.13
CA ASP A 305 16.16 -17.92 -18.17
C ASP A 305 16.02 -17.30 -19.57
N LEU A 306 15.20 -16.24 -19.72
CA LEU A 306 15.06 -15.52 -20.98
C LEU A 306 16.35 -14.76 -21.30
N ASN A 307 16.89 -15.01 -22.49
CA ASN A 307 17.98 -14.24 -23.07
C ASN A 307 17.58 -13.66 -24.43
N ASP A 308 18.20 -12.54 -24.81
CA ASP A 308 17.90 -11.79 -26.04
C ASP A 308 18.16 -12.61 -27.33
N SER A 309 18.83 -13.76 -27.22
CA SER A 309 19.25 -14.61 -28.34
C SER A 309 18.31 -15.79 -28.65
N ILE A 310 17.29 -16.07 -27.83
CA ILE A 310 16.36 -17.21 -28.03
C ILE A 310 14.95 -16.67 -28.14
N ALA A 311 14.32 -16.68 -29.31
CA ALA A 311 12.89 -16.35 -29.43
C ALA A 311 12.07 -17.27 -28.50
N LEU A 312 11.12 -16.71 -27.74
CA LEU A 312 10.22 -17.52 -26.91
C LEU A 312 9.50 -18.51 -27.83
N ASP A 313 9.72 -19.81 -27.61
CA ASP A 313 9.06 -20.83 -28.43
C ASP A 313 7.54 -20.63 -28.36
N ARG A 314 6.85 -20.73 -29.51
CA ARG A 314 5.39 -20.72 -29.55
C ARG A 314 4.80 -21.89 -28.75
N SER A 315 5.59 -22.95 -28.53
CA SER A 315 5.22 -24.04 -27.63
C SER A 315 5.20 -23.64 -26.14
N THR A 316 5.90 -22.57 -25.71
CA THR A 316 5.89 -22.10 -24.32
C THR A 316 4.48 -21.63 -23.95
N ARG A 317 3.82 -22.27 -22.98
CA ARG A 317 2.45 -21.92 -22.55
C ARG A 317 2.45 -21.04 -21.31
N VAL A 318 3.47 -21.17 -20.45
CA VAL A 318 3.58 -20.40 -19.20
C VAL A 318 4.95 -19.74 -19.11
N LEU A 319 4.96 -18.45 -18.81
CA LEU A 319 6.14 -17.71 -18.40
C LEU A 319 6.05 -17.42 -16.89
N LEU A 320 6.91 -18.03 -16.09
CA LEU A 320 6.93 -17.85 -14.65
C LEU A 320 7.82 -16.66 -14.26
N GLY A 321 7.21 -15.60 -13.71
CA GLY A 321 7.89 -14.42 -13.20
C GLY A 321 8.56 -14.72 -11.85
N ASP A 322 9.77 -15.27 -11.89
CA ASP A 322 10.52 -15.74 -10.72
C ASP A 322 11.37 -14.68 -10.03
N THR A 323 11.35 -13.45 -10.56
CA THR A 323 12.08 -12.29 -10.04
C THR A 323 11.16 -11.27 -9.35
N MET A 324 11.69 -10.57 -8.35
CA MET A 324 10.95 -9.57 -7.58
C MET A 324 11.11 -8.16 -8.16
N GLY A 325 10.02 -7.40 -8.20
CA GLY A 325 10.05 -5.97 -8.58
C GLY A 325 9.77 -5.68 -10.06
N GLU A 326 9.50 -6.71 -10.86
CA GLU A 326 9.24 -6.59 -12.31
C GLU A 326 7.74 -6.66 -12.66
N MET A 327 6.85 -6.45 -11.69
CA MET A 327 5.39 -6.52 -11.94
C MET A 327 4.93 -5.60 -13.09
N PRO A 328 5.36 -4.33 -13.19
CA PRO A 328 4.97 -3.48 -14.32
C PRO A 328 5.45 -4.01 -15.68
N ARG A 329 6.59 -4.70 -15.73
CA ARG A 329 7.10 -5.36 -16.95
C ARG A 329 6.13 -6.44 -17.41
N TYR A 330 5.76 -7.36 -16.52
CA TYR A 330 4.84 -8.44 -16.85
C TYR A 330 3.45 -7.92 -17.21
N LEU A 331 2.90 -6.99 -16.43
CA LEU A 331 1.59 -6.40 -16.71
C LEU A 331 1.55 -5.65 -18.04
N SER A 332 2.62 -4.93 -18.39
CA SER A 332 2.69 -4.21 -19.67
C SER A 332 2.77 -5.16 -20.87
N ALA A 333 3.31 -6.37 -20.68
CA ALA A 333 3.38 -7.41 -21.71
C ALA A 333 2.04 -8.14 -21.95
N GLY A 334 1.15 -8.18 -20.95
CA GLY A 334 -0.16 -8.85 -21.04
C GLY A 334 -1.26 -7.98 -21.67
N ASP A 335 -2.27 -8.62 -22.23
CA ASP A 335 -3.50 -7.98 -22.72
C ASP A 335 -4.48 -7.68 -21.58
N LEU A 336 -4.52 -8.56 -20.57
CA LEU A 336 -5.38 -8.46 -19.39
C LEU A 336 -4.69 -9.09 -18.16
N ALA A 337 -5.20 -8.79 -16.96
CA ALA A 337 -4.59 -9.25 -15.71
C ALA A 337 -5.61 -9.88 -14.75
N PHE A 338 -5.30 -11.08 -14.25
CA PHE A 338 -5.90 -11.60 -13.02
C PHE A 338 -5.05 -11.15 -11.82
N VAL A 339 -5.66 -10.53 -10.81
CA VAL A 339 -4.97 -10.10 -9.59
C VAL A 339 -5.20 -11.10 -8.47
N GLY A 340 -4.15 -11.82 -8.09
CA GLY A 340 -4.17 -12.90 -7.11
C GLY A 340 -4.36 -12.46 -5.66
N GLY A 341 -4.26 -13.44 -4.76
CA GLY A 341 -4.69 -13.36 -3.37
C GLY A 341 -6.20 -13.17 -3.23
N SER A 342 -6.96 -13.35 -4.32
CA SER A 342 -8.36 -12.98 -4.44
C SER A 342 -9.30 -14.18 -4.64
N LEU A 343 -8.79 -15.33 -5.08
CA LEU A 343 -9.53 -16.61 -5.11
C LEU A 343 -9.35 -17.42 -3.82
N VAL A 344 -8.47 -16.98 -2.93
CA VAL A 344 -8.25 -17.53 -1.58
C VAL A 344 -8.45 -16.44 -0.52
N PRO A 345 -8.78 -16.77 0.74
CA PRO A 345 -9.10 -15.81 1.81
C PRO A 345 -7.87 -15.04 2.34
N VAL A 346 -7.10 -14.43 1.44
CA VAL A 346 -5.91 -13.60 1.69
C VAL A 346 -6.25 -12.10 1.63
N GLY A 347 -7.32 -11.73 0.92
CA GLY A 347 -7.87 -10.38 0.89
C GLY A 347 -7.53 -9.56 -0.35
N GLY A 348 -6.93 -10.16 -1.37
CA GLY A 348 -6.64 -9.55 -2.67
C GLY A 348 -5.34 -8.75 -2.65
N HIS A 349 -4.62 -8.82 -3.77
CA HIS A 349 -3.45 -7.99 -4.03
C HIS A 349 -3.81 -6.71 -4.80
N ASN A 350 -2.79 -5.92 -5.18
CA ASN A 350 -2.96 -4.55 -5.66
C ASN A 350 -3.53 -4.51 -7.09
N PRO A 351 -4.77 -4.00 -7.32
CA PRO A 351 -5.31 -3.86 -8.67
C PRO A 351 -4.98 -2.52 -9.32
N LEU A 352 -4.32 -1.59 -8.60
CA LEU A 352 -4.05 -0.25 -9.12
C LEU A 352 -2.97 -0.24 -10.21
N GLU A 353 -1.97 -1.11 -10.12
CA GLU A 353 -0.92 -1.25 -11.13
C GLU A 353 -1.48 -1.65 -12.51
N PRO A 354 -2.26 -2.76 -12.64
CA PRO A 354 -2.89 -3.09 -13.93
C PRO A 354 -3.88 -2.03 -14.39
N ALA A 355 -4.64 -1.42 -13.47
CA ALA A 355 -5.58 -0.34 -13.81
C ALA A 355 -4.85 0.87 -14.42
N ALA A 356 -3.72 1.28 -13.84
CA ALA A 356 -2.91 2.40 -14.32
C ALA A 356 -2.31 2.13 -15.70
N LEU A 357 -2.03 0.85 -16.01
CA LEU A 357 -1.59 0.38 -17.34
C LEU A 357 -2.76 0.16 -18.31
N GLY A 358 -4.00 0.44 -17.92
CA GLY A 358 -5.20 0.26 -18.74
C GLY A 358 -5.49 -1.19 -19.09
N LYS A 359 -5.15 -2.13 -18.20
CA LYS A 359 -5.44 -3.55 -18.38
C LYS A 359 -6.80 -3.89 -17.77
N PRO A 360 -7.66 -4.68 -18.43
CA PRO A 360 -8.82 -5.30 -17.80
C PRO A 360 -8.38 -6.14 -16.61
N ILE A 361 -9.14 -6.06 -15.52
CA ILE A 361 -8.82 -6.73 -14.27
C ILE A 361 -9.81 -7.85 -13.99
N LEU A 362 -9.31 -9.06 -13.79
CA LEU A 362 -10.06 -10.19 -13.25
C LEU A 362 -9.68 -10.35 -11.77
N MET A 363 -10.66 -10.48 -10.88
CA MET A 363 -10.40 -10.70 -9.45
C MET A 363 -11.40 -11.64 -8.82
N GLY A 364 -10.93 -12.45 -7.87
CA GLY A 364 -11.77 -13.29 -7.02
C GLY A 364 -12.54 -12.53 -5.94
N PRO A 365 -13.41 -13.20 -5.17
CA PRO A 365 -14.30 -12.54 -4.19
C PRO A 365 -13.58 -12.03 -2.93
N PHE A 366 -12.39 -12.55 -2.61
CA PHE A 366 -11.66 -12.20 -1.39
C PHE A 366 -10.84 -10.92 -1.57
N VAL A 367 -11.46 -9.75 -1.36
CA VAL A 367 -10.85 -8.43 -1.65
C VAL A 367 -10.73 -7.49 -0.45
N THR A 368 -10.72 -8.02 0.78
CA THR A 368 -10.75 -7.21 2.01
C THR A 368 -9.62 -6.16 2.11
N ASN A 369 -8.43 -6.42 1.55
CA ASN A 369 -7.29 -5.48 1.56
C ASN A 369 -7.47 -4.31 0.57
N CYS A 370 -8.32 -4.47 -0.45
CA CYS A 370 -8.53 -3.49 -1.52
C CYS A 370 -10.02 -3.20 -1.77
N GLN A 371 -10.91 -3.51 -0.82
CA GLN A 371 -12.37 -3.52 -0.98
C GLN A 371 -12.94 -2.23 -1.61
N GLN A 372 -12.44 -1.07 -1.20
CA GLN A 372 -12.87 0.22 -1.73
C GLN A 372 -12.47 0.38 -3.20
N ILE A 373 -11.24 0.00 -3.55
CA ILE A 373 -10.73 0.06 -4.92
C ILE A 373 -11.46 -0.96 -5.79
N ASP A 374 -11.64 -2.19 -5.30
CA ASP A 374 -12.41 -3.24 -5.98
C ASP A 374 -13.87 -2.81 -6.24
N SER A 375 -14.50 -2.11 -5.28
CA SER A 375 -15.86 -1.58 -5.44
C SER A 375 -15.92 -0.47 -6.51
N LEU A 376 -14.92 0.41 -6.54
CA LEU A 376 -14.83 1.46 -7.57
C LEU A 376 -14.61 0.86 -8.96
N LEU A 377 -13.68 -0.08 -9.10
CA LEU A 377 -13.41 -0.79 -10.35
C LEU A 377 -14.62 -1.59 -10.85
N GLY A 378 -15.37 -2.20 -9.93
CA GLY A 378 -16.62 -2.89 -10.27
C GLY A 378 -17.69 -1.95 -10.80
N ARG A 379 -17.88 -0.77 -10.16
CA ARG A 379 -18.87 0.22 -10.60
C ARG A 379 -18.57 0.82 -11.97
N CYS A 380 -17.29 1.01 -12.30
CA CYS A 380 -16.91 1.53 -13.61
C CYS A 380 -16.73 0.42 -14.66
N ALA A 381 -17.05 -0.83 -14.35
CA ALA A 381 -16.77 -1.97 -15.24
C ALA A 381 -15.31 -2.03 -15.72
N GLY A 382 -14.36 -1.69 -14.83
CA GLY A 382 -12.92 -1.88 -15.04
C GLY A 382 -12.40 -3.21 -14.47
N ARG A 383 -13.24 -3.91 -13.69
CA ARG A 383 -12.96 -5.24 -13.11
C ARG A 383 -14.12 -6.19 -13.33
N ILE A 384 -13.81 -7.43 -13.70
CA ILE A 384 -14.74 -8.57 -13.77
C ILE A 384 -14.49 -9.49 -12.56
N ARG A 385 -15.56 -9.95 -11.90
CA ARG A 385 -15.49 -10.90 -10.79
C ARG A 385 -15.45 -12.32 -11.34
N VAL A 386 -14.56 -13.15 -10.81
CA VAL A 386 -14.43 -14.58 -11.14
C VAL A 386 -14.40 -15.40 -9.84
N GLU A 387 -14.94 -16.60 -9.79
CA GLU A 387 -14.96 -17.39 -8.55
C GLU A 387 -14.34 -18.78 -8.73
N THR A 388 -14.43 -19.33 -9.92
CA THR A 388 -13.92 -20.67 -10.27
C THR A 388 -12.91 -20.60 -11.42
N ALA A 389 -12.21 -21.72 -11.67
CA ALA A 389 -11.35 -21.87 -12.84
C ALA A 389 -12.12 -21.69 -14.15
N ALA A 390 -13.36 -22.18 -14.21
CA ALA A 390 -14.24 -22.04 -15.37
C ALA A 390 -14.64 -20.57 -15.60
N ASP A 391 -15.03 -19.83 -14.55
CA ASP A 391 -15.37 -18.40 -14.67
C ASP A 391 -14.17 -17.57 -15.14
N LEU A 392 -12.98 -17.90 -14.60
CA LEU A 392 -11.73 -17.26 -14.99
C LEU A 392 -11.44 -17.53 -16.46
N ALA A 393 -11.45 -18.79 -16.90
CA ALA A 393 -11.22 -19.15 -18.30
C ALA A 393 -12.23 -18.47 -19.23
N GLN A 394 -13.52 -18.51 -18.89
CA GLN A 394 -14.57 -17.89 -19.69
C GLN A 394 -14.37 -16.37 -19.81
N SER A 395 -14.04 -15.70 -18.71
CA SER A 395 -13.80 -14.25 -18.71
C SER A 395 -12.58 -13.87 -19.54
N VAL A 396 -11.50 -14.65 -19.43
CA VAL A 396 -10.30 -14.49 -20.28
C VAL A 396 -10.68 -14.66 -21.75
N MET A 397 -11.37 -15.75 -22.11
CA MET A 397 -11.77 -16.02 -23.49
C MET A 397 -12.70 -14.94 -24.07
N VAL A 398 -13.67 -14.45 -23.30
CA VAL A 398 -14.58 -13.37 -23.73
C VAL A 398 -13.79 -12.11 -24.05
N LEU A 399 -12.88 -11.69 -23.17
CA LEU A 399 -12.03 -10.53 -23.41
C LEU A 399 -11.13 -10.73 -24.64
N LEU A 400 -10.51 -11.90 -24.79
CA LEU A 400 -9.63 -12.18 -25.93
C LEU A 400 -10.36 -12.27 -27.28
N ARG A 401 -11.64 -12.69 -27.30
CA ARG A 401 -12.47 -12.73 -28.52
C ARG A 401 -12.98 -11.36 -28.94
N ASP A 402 -13.30 -10.50 -27.96
CA ASP A 402 -13.85 -9.17 -28.21
C ASP A 402 -12.83 -8.09 -27.80
N ARG A 403 -12.02 -7.69 -28.77
CA ARG A 403 -11.01 -6.64 -28.60
C ARG A 403 -11.61 -5.30 -28.17
N HIS A 404 -12.82 -4.96 -28.62
CA HIS A 404 -13.47 -3.73 -28.22
C HIS A 404 -13.84 -3.77 -26.74
N PHE A 405 -14.42 -4.88 -26.27
CA PHE A 405 -14.75 -5.08 -24.87
C PHE A 405 -13.51 -5.11 -23.97
N LEU A 406 -12.42 -5.74 -24.43
CA LEU A 406 -11.11 -5.73 -23.77
C LEU A 406 -10.60 -4.30 -23.59
N GLU A 407 -10.49 -3.54 -24.69
CA GLU A 407 -9.99 -2.17 -24.65
C GLU A 407 -10.89 -1.25 -23.83
N GLN A 408 -12.22 -1.42 -23.89
CA GLN A 408 -13.17 -0.63 -23.11
C GLN A 408 -13.03 -0.90 -21.62
N THR A 409 -12.94 -2.17 -21.21
CA THR A 409 -12.77 -2.55 -19.80
C THR A 409 -11.45 -2.00 -19.25
N GLY A 410 -10.37 -2.09 -20.03
CA GLY A 410 -9.07 -1.52 -19.67
C GLY A 410 -9.10 0.01 -19.56
N ARG A 411 -9.72 0.69 -20.53
CA ARG A 411 -9.93 2.15 -20.52
C ARG A 411 -10.72 2.58 -19.29
N ASN A 412 -11.79 1.87 -18.93
CA ASN A 412 -12.57 2.17 -17.72
C ASN A 412 -11.71 2.13 -16.45
N ALA A 413 -10.85 1.10 -16.31
CA ALA A 413 -9.95 0.97 -15.17
C ALA A 413 -8.94 2.13 -15.12
N ARG A 414 -8.37 2.51 -16.27
CA ARG A 414 -7.43 3.64 -16.38
C ARG A 414 -8.09 4.98 -16.07
N THR A 415 -9.27 5.25 -16.62
CA THR A 415 -10.05 6.48 -16.35
C THR A 415 -10.34 6.63 -14.87
N LEU A 416 -10.63 5.53 -14.15
CA LEU A 416 -10.79 5.57 -12.69
C LEU A 416 -9.51 6.03 -11.97
N ILE A 417 -8.34 5.52 -12.39
CA ILE A 417 -7.06 5.96 -11.83
C ILE A 417 -6.85 7.44 -12.09
N GLU A 418 -6.99 7.88 -13.33
CA GLU A 418 -6.81 9.27 -13.75
C GLU A 418 -7.75 10.23 -13.01
N ALA A 419 -9.01 9.84 -12.80
CA ALA A 419 -9.99 10.62 -12.05
C ALA A 419 -9.66 10.76 -10.55
N HIS A 420 -8.86 9.85 -9.98
CA HIS A 420 -8.47 9.89 -8.57
C HIS A 420 -7.02 10.33 -8.33
N ARG A 421 -6.25 10.61 -9.39
CA ARG A 421 -4.88 11.12 -9.29
C ARG A 421 -4.82 12.52 -8.65
N GLY A 422 -3.62 12.90 -8.23
CA GLY A 422 -3.29 14.21 -7.65
C GLY A 422 -3.61 14.33 -6.16
N ALA A 423 -3.89 13.23 -5.47
CA ALA A 423 -4.18 13.25 -4.03
C ALA A 423 -2.94 13.66 -3.21
N SER A 424 -1.75 13.25 -3.66
CA SER A 424 -0.45 13.56 -3.10
C SER A 424 -0.14 15.04 -3.22
N GLU A 425 -0.39 15.64 -4.39
CA GLU A 425 -0.22 17.08 -4.63
C GLU A 425 -1.19 17.90 -3.77
N ARG A 426 -2.49 17.58 -3.80
CA ARG A 426 -3.49 18.25 -2.95
C ARG A 426 -3.15 18.12 -1.46
N THR A 427 -2.65 16.96 -1.04
CA THR A 427 -2.21 16.76 0.36
C THR A 427 -1.00 17.61 0.68
N LEU A 428 0.00 17.66 -0.21
CA LEU A 428 1.19 18.49 -0.04
C LEU A 428 0.82 19.97 0.08
N ASP A 429 -0.05 20.49 -0.79
CA ASP A 429 -0.51 21.88 -0.74
C ASP A 429 -1.11 22.25 0.63
N ILE A 430 -1.90 21.35 1.21
CA ILE A 430 -2.47 21.54 2.56
C ILE A 430 -1.38 21.47 3.62
N LEU A 431 -0.47 20.49 3.51
CA LEU A 431 0.64 20.34 4.45
C LEU A 431 1.53 21.58 4.45
N GLU A 432 1.87 22.15 3.30
CA GLU A 432 2.71 23.35 3.20
C GLU A 432 2.04 24.61 3.76
N ARG A 433 0.71 24.73 3.62
CA ARG A 433 -0.05 25.87 4.17
C ARG A 433 -0.24 25.77 5.67
N CYS A 434 -0.43 24.57 6.20
CA CYS A 434 -0.94 24.37 7.55
C CYS A 434 0.08 23.82 8.54
N VAL A 435 1.05 23.01 8.10
CA VAL A 435 1.81 22.12 8.98
C VAL A 435 3.31 22.17 8.78
N LEU A 436 3.78 22.20 7.54
CA LEU A 436 5.21 22.13 7.24
C LEU A 436 5.87 23.50 7.43
N PRO A 437 7.11 23.54 7.95
CA PRO A 437 7.86 24.78 7.97
C PRO A 437 8.12 25.27 6.52
N PRO A 438 8.23 26.59 6.32
CA PRO A 438 8.61 27.14 5.02
C PRO A 438 9.96 26.56 4.58
N LEU A 439 10.13 26.36 3.27
CA LEU A 439 11.41 25.92 2.72
C LEU A 439 12.47 26.96 3.07
N ARG A 440 13.62 26.51 3.56
CA ARG A 440 14.77 27.40 3.78
C ARG A 440 15.23 27.86 2.41
N THR A 441 15.03 29.14 2.08
CA THR A 441 15.75 29.75 0.97
C THR A 441 17.24 29.64 1.25
N PRO A 442 18.07 29.16 0.30
CA PRO A 442 19.51 29.28 0.47
C PRO A 442 19.81 30.75 0.69
N ARG A 443 20.52 31.07 1.77
CA ARG A 443 21.08 32.41 1.93
C ARG A 443 21.90 32.66 0.68
N ALA A 444 21.59 33.72 -0.05
CA ALA A 444 22.53 34.25 -1.02
C ALA A 444 23.77 34.63 -0.21
N ASP A 445 24.83 33.83 -0.35
CA ASP A 445 26.12 34.16 0.25
C ASP A 445 26.57 35.49 -0.36
N HIS A 446 26.63 36.53 0.49
CA HIS A 446 27.17 37.85 0.17
C HIS A 446 28.67 37.86 0.34
#